data_AF-A0A811JRD0-F1
#
_entry.id   AF-A0A811JRD0-F1
#
_cell.length_a   1.000
_cell.length_b   1.000
_cell.length_c   1.000
_cell.angle_alpha   90.00
_cell.angle_beta   90.00
_cell.angle_gamma   90.00
#
_symmetry.space_group_name_H-M   'P 1'
#
loop_
_entity.id
_entity.type
_entity.pdbx_description
1 polymer ?
#
loop_
_entity_poly.entity_id
_entity_poly.type
_entity_poly.pdbx_seq_one_letter_code
_entity_poly.pdbx_strand_id
1 'polypeptide(L)'
;MKTFILKRNREISDPDIMDKIQKDIDRAAKDFQREAQNVTNAVNSKLNDMSTYSHRTIDYTYPSVIYQLRSAHLGALFVQAFTLYLWSRTLGLSGFLLPFIFICLNVYLVFRRWYYSIDGRYDFQKFLGVNKPQLKLHYFIALFASAILTLLAHFFGPDLEGGITTFLYNLSNYLSLSCSLCILFVDCYEGYKSKNF
;
A
#
# COMPACT_ATOMS: atom_id res chain seq x y z
N MET A 1 54.14 21.51 -53.77
CA MET A 1 53.07 21.30 -52.77
C MET A 1 51.85 22.23 -52.94
N LYS A 2 51.96 23.40 -53.59
CA LYS A 2 50.80 24.30 -53.86
C LYS A 2 49.83 23.82 -54.96
N THR A 3 50.29 22.99 -55.90
CA THR A 3 49.49 22.59 -57.08
C THR A 3 48.42 21.52 -56.78
N PHE A 4 48.63 20.71 -55.74
CA PHE A 4 47.67 19.66 -55.34
C PHE A 4 46.43 20.21 -54.62
N ILE A 5 46.55 21.36 -53.95
CA ILE A 5 45.45 21.99 -53.21
C ILE A 5 44.44 22.63 -54.17
N LEU A 6 44.90 23.19 -55.30
CA LEU A 6 44.02 23.82 -56.29
C LEU A 6 43.19 22.82 -57.11
N LYS A 7 43.68 21.59 -57.32
CA LYS A 7 42.95 20.56 -58.07
C LYS A 7 41.75 20.03 -57.27
N ARG A 8 41.91 19.82 -55.96
CA ARG A 8 40.82 19.42 -55.05
C ARG A 8 39.72 20.48 -54.97
N ASN A 9 40.07 21.77 -55.04
CA ASN A 9 39.09 22.87 -55.01
C ASN A 9 38.28 23.02 -56.31
N ARG A 10 38.78 22.55 -57.45
CA ARG A 10 38.02 22.56 -58.72
C ARG A 10 37.03 21.40 -58.82
N GLU A 11 37.36 20.23 -58.27
CA GLU A 11 36.43 19.08 -58.24
C GLU A 11 35.23 19.32 -57.31
N ILE A 12 35.34 20.23 -56.33
CA ILE A 12 34.21 20.63 -55.46
C ILE A 12 33.30 21.68 -56.14
N SER A 13 33.76 22.31 -57.22
CA SER A 13 33.01 23.30 -58.00
C SER A 13 32.22 22.67 -59.17
N ASP A 14 32.15 21.34 -59.24
CA ASP A 14 31.32 20.65 -60.23
C ASP A 14 29.87 20.66 -59.72
N PRO A 15 28.92 21.32 -60.41
CA PRO A 15 27.55 21.48 -59.94
C PRO A 15 26.84 20.14 -59.66
N ASP A 16 27.27 19.07 -60.34
CA ASP A 16 26.75 17.71 -60.18
C ASP A 16 27.15 17.06 -58.84
N ILE A 17 28.35 17.37 -58.33
CA ILE A 17 28.83 16.86 -57.03
C ILE A 17 28.12 17.60 -55.89
N MET A 18 27.89 18.90 -56.05
CA MET A 18 27.16 19.70 -55.07
C MET A 18 25.68 19.30 -55.01
N ASP A 19 25.03 18.99 -56.13
CA ASP A 19 23.65 18.51 -56.14
C ASP A 19 23.52 17.15 -55.43
N LYS A 20 24.48 16.25 -55.65
CA LYS A 20 24.52 14.95 -54.96
C LYS A 20 24.69 15.10 -53.45
N ILE A 21 25.60 15.98 -53.01
CA ILE A 21 25.80 16.29 -51.58
C ILE A 21 24.53 16.88 -50.98
N GLN A 22 23.88 17.82 -51.66
CA GLN A 22 22.63 18.43 -51.20
C GLN A 22 21.52 17.39 -51.05
N LYS A 23 21.42 16.45 -51.99
CA LYS A 23 20.44 15.37 -51.98
C LYS A 23 20.67 14.36 -50.86
N ASP A 24 21.93 14.06 -50.54
CA ASP A 24 22.30 13.21 -49.42
C ASP A 24 22.04 13.90 -48.07
N ILE A 25 22.28 15.22 -47.98
CA ILE A 25 21.91 16.04 -46.82
C ILE A 25 20.39 16.06 -46.62
N ASP A 26 19.63 16.28 -47.68
CA ASP A 26 18.16 16.30 -47.62
C ASP A 26 17.59 14.94 -47.23
N ARG A 27 18.21 13.84 -47.68
CA ARG A 27 17.83 12.47 -47.28
C ARG A 27 18.12 12.23 -45.80
N ALA A 28 19.31 12.60 -45.33
CA ALA A 28 19.67 12.49 -43.92
C ALA A 28 18.77 13.35 -43.02
N ALA A 29 18.41 14.56 -43.45
CA ALA A 29 17.50 15.43 -42.71
C ALA A 29 16.09 14.84 -42.57
N LYS A 30 15.57 14.21 -43.64
CA LYS A 30 14.26 13.54 -43.60
C LYS A 30 14.25 12.31 -42.69
N ASP A 31 15.32 11.52 -42.68
CA ASP A 31 15.42 10.35 -41.82
C ASP A 31 15.51 10.77 -40.35
N PHE A 32 16.27 11.83 -40.05
CA PHE A 32 16.35 12.40 -38.70
C PHE A 32 14.99 12.93 -38.21
N GLN A 33 14.24 13.62 -39.08
CA GLN A 33 12.88 14.09 -38.75
C GLN A 33 11.92 12.94 -38.46
N ARG A 34 11.98 11.85 -39.24
CA ARG A 34 11.16 10.65 -39.00
C ARG A 34 11.48 10.00 -37.67
N GLU A 35 12.76 9.89 -37.33
CA GLU A 35 13.17 9.27 -36.08
C GLU A 35 12.80 10.14 -34.87
N ALA A 36 12.96 11.47 -34.98
CA ALA A 36 12.48 12.40 -33.96
C ALA A 36 10.95 12.28 -33.75
N GLN A 37 10.18 12.20 -34.83
CA GLN A 37 8.72 12.01 -34.75
C GLN A 37 8.35 10.69 -34.07
N ASN A 38 9.05 9.60 -34.38
CA ASN A 38 8.83 8.28 -33.79
C ASN A 38 9.15 8.28 -32.29
N VAL A 39 10.24 8.93 -31.88
CA VAL A 39 10.61 9.08 -30.46
C VAL A 39 9.57 9.93 -29.73
N THR A 40 9.12 11.05 -30.30
CA THR A 40 8.06 11.88 -29.70
C THR A 40 6.76 11.11 -29.53
N ASN A 41 6.36 10.31 -30.53
CA ASN A 41 5.17 9.48 -30.45
C ASN A 41 5.30 8.38 -29.38
N ALA A 42 6.47 7.74 -29.27
CA ALA A 42 6.73 6.72 -28.24
C ALA A 42 6.81 7.31 -26.82
N VAL A 43 7.34 8.52 -26.68
CA VAL A 43 7.36 9.25 -25.40
C VAL A 43 5.96 9.70 -25.02
N ASN A 44 5.17 10.21 -25.96
CA ASN A 44 3.78 10.60 -25.72
C ASN A 44 2.88 9.39 -25.42
N SER A 45 3.09 8.25 -26.07
CA SER A 45 2.36 7.02 -25.73
C SER A 45 2.72 6.56 -24.32
N LYS A 46 3.99 6.55 -23.94
CA LYS A 46 4.43 6.25 -22.57
C LYS A 46 3.93 7.25 -21.54
N LEU A 47 3.88 8.54 -21.87
CA LEU A 47 3.33 9.58 -21.00
C LEU A 47 1.81 9.43 -20.85
N ASN A 48 1.11 9.08 -21.92
CA ASN A 48 -0.33 8.81 -21.86
C ASN A 48 -0.63 7.55 -21.04
N ASP A 49 0.16 6.48 -21.21
CA ASP A 49 0.09 5.30 -20.36
C ASP A 49 0.38 5.67 -18.90
N MET A 50 1.40 6.49 -18.63
CA MET A 50 1.77 6.97 -17.30
C MET A 50 0.70 7.90 -16.69
N SER A 51 0.05 8.74 -17.50
CA SER A 51 -1.03 9.64 -17.09
C SER A 51 -2.35 8.89 -16.84
N THR A 52 -2.54 7.73 -17.46
CA THR A 52 -3.69 6.85 -17.21
C THR A 52 -3.62 6.24 -15.81
N TYR A 53 -2.43 6.17 -15.20
CA TYR A 53 -2.27 5.85 -13.76
C TYR A 53 -2.56 7.04 -12.83
N SER A 54 -2.75 8.26 -13.35
CA SER A 54 -2.97 9.48 -12.56
C SER A 54 -4.46 9.79 -12.27
N HIS A 55 -5.38 8.84 -12.52
CA HIS A 55 -6.80 8.96 -12.15
C HIS A 55 -7.30 7.81 -11.24
N ARG A 56 -6.55 7.47 -10.18
CA ARG A 56 -7.04 6.66 -9.06
C ARG A 56 -6.78 7.33 -7.72
N THR A 57 -7.56 8.35 -7.41
CA THR A 57 -7.47 9.14 -6.17
C THR A 57 -7.90 8.41 -4.90
N ILE A 58 -8.13 7.08 -4.94
CA ILE A 58 -8.44 6.25 -3.75
C ILE A 58 -7.32 5.22 -3.46
N ASP A 59 -6.51 4.83 -4.45
CA ASP A 59 -5.42 3.85 -4.25
C ASP A 59 -4.27 4.41 -3.38
N TYR A 60 -4.05 5.73 -3.38
CA TYR A 60 -3.06 6.39 -2.51
C TYR A 60 -3.53 6.59 -1.06
N THR A 61 -4.85 6.56 -0.81
CA THR A 61 -5.42 6.85 0.50
C THR A 61 -5.48 5.62 1.39
N TYR A 62 -5.67 4.43 0.81
CA TYR A 62 -5.79 3.17 1.57
C TYR A 62 -4.59 2.89 2.50
N PRO A 63 -3.33 2.93 2.04
CA PRO A 63 -2.20 2.63 2.91
C PRO A 63 -2.10 3.60 4.09
N SER A 64 -2.40 4.89 3.86
CA SER A 64 -2.40 5.92 4.89
C SER A 64 -3.51 5.70 5.92
N VAL A 65 -4.74 5.44 5.47
CA VAL A 65 -5.90 5.20 6.35
C VAL A 65 -5.70 3.95 7.19
N ILE A 66 -5.25 2.85 6.58
CA ILE A 66 -4.98 1.60 7.31
C ILE A 66 -3.84 1.78 8.31
N TYR A 67 -2.79 2.51 7.95
CA TYR A 67 -1.69 2.79 8.87
C TYR A 67 -2.15 3.58 10.10
N GLN A 68 -2.95 4.63 9.89
CA GLN A 68 -3.53 5.45 10.97
C GLN A 68 -4.53 4.66 11.83
N LEU A 69 -5.38 3.83 11.21
CA LEU A 69 -6.31 2.98 11.95
C LEU A 69 -5.57 1.93 12.80
N ARG A 70 -4.52 1.31 12.26
CA ARG A 70 -3.71 0.32 12.99
C ARG A 70 -2.92 0.96 14.13
N SER A 71 -2.39 2.18 13.95
CA SER A 71 -1.71 2.90 15.04
C SER A 71 -2.67 3.34 16.13
N ALA A 72 -3.86 3.85 15.76
CA ALA A 72 -4.93 4.17 16.71
C ALA A 72 -5.40 2.92 17.47
N HIS A 73 -5.55 1.80 16.77
CA HIS A 73 -5.91 0.52 17.36
C HIS A 73 -4.85 0.06 18.38
N LEU A 74 -3.55 0.12 18.01
CA LEU A 74 -2.46 -0.20 18.93
C LEU A 74 -2.48 0.70 20.16
N GLY A 75 -2.65 2.01 19.99
CA GLY A 75 -2.76 2.95 21.10
C GLY A 75 -3.89 2.58 22.06
N ALA A 76 -5.07 2.24 21.52
CA ALA A 76 -6.20 1.77 22.31
C ALA A 76 -5.87 0.49 23.09
N LEU A 77 -5.29 -0.52 22.42
CA LEU A 77 -4.91 -1.79 23.07
C LEU A 77 -3.86 -1.60 24.18
N PHE A 78 -2.90 -0.69 24.00
CA PHE A 78 -1.93 -0.36 25.05
C PHE A 78 -2.58 0.28 26.27
N VAL A 79 -3.52 1.21 26.06
CA VAL A 79 -4.27 1.84 27.15
C VAL A 79 -5.15 0.80 27.86
N GLN A 80 -5.80 -0.11 27.14
CA GLN A 80 -6.56 -1.22 27.73
C GLN A 80 -5.65 -2.13 28.57
N ALA A 81 -4.51 -2.57 28.03
CA ALA A 81 -3.58 -3.44 28.75
C ALA A 81 -3.05 -2.76 30.02
N PHE A 82 -2.72 -1.47 29.94
CA PHE A 82 -2.23 -0.69 31.07
C PHE A 82 -3.29 -0.52 32.15
N THR A 83 -4.52 -0.13 31.78
CA THR A 83 -5.63 0.05 32.73
C THR A 83 -6.02 -1.27 33.40
N LEU A 84 -6.03 -2.37 32.64
CA LEU A 84 -6.26 -3.71 33.17
C LEU A 84 -5.15 -4.16 34.14
N TYR A 85 -3.89 -3.82 33.82
CA TYR A 85 -2.75 -4.08 34.72
C TYR A 85 -2.84 -3.31 36.03
N LEU A 86 -3.26 -2.03 36.00
CA LEU A 86 -3.47 -1.24 37.22
C LEU A 86 -4.52 -1.85 38.15
N TRP A 87 -5.51 -2.56 37.59
CA TRP A 87 -6.59 -3.23 38.33
C TRP A 87 -6.35 -4.72 38.60
N SER A 88 -5.19 -5.25 38.20
CA SER A 88 -4.85 -6.68 38.32
C SER A 88 -4.98 -7.23 39.75
N ARG A 89 -4.71 -6.42 40.77
CA ARG A 89 -4.80 -6.82 42.18
C ARG A 89 -6.23 -7.07 42.65
N THR A 90 -7.21 -6.40 42.04
CA THR A 90 -8.62 -6.44 42.47
C THR A 90 -9.42 -7.49 41.68
N LEU A 91 -9.06 -7.73 40.41
CA LEU A 91 -9.84 -8.51 39.45
C LEU A 91 -9.77 -10.04 39.58
N GLY A 92 -9.02 -10.55 40.56
CA GLY A 92 -8.71 -11.98 40.65
C GLY A 92 -7.94 -12.50 39.43
N LEU A 93 -7.45 -13.74 39.51
CA LEU A 93 -6.62 -14.30 38.45
C LEU A 93 -7.41 -14.49 37.14
N SER A 94 -8.64 -14.99 37.20
CA SER A 94 -9.46 -15.27 36.02
C SER A 94 -9.95 -14.01 35.32
N GLY A 95 -10.39 -12.99 36.08
CA GLY A 95 -10.88 -11.72 35.56
C GLY A 95 -9.79 -10.83 34.96
N PHE A 96 -8.53 -11.04 35.37
CA PHE A 96 -7.38 -10.36 34.77
C PHE A 96 -6.76 -11.15 33.61
N LEU A 97 -6.42 -12.43 33.83
CA LEU A 97 -5.51 -13.17 32.95
C LEU A 97 -6.07 -13.40 31.55
N LEU A 98 -7.35 -13.79 31.46
CA LEU A 98 -7.99 -14.14 30.20
C LEU A 98 -8.15 -12.93 29.25
N PRO A 99 -8.75 -11.80 29.67
CA PRO A 99 -8.79 -10.60 28.84
C PRO A 99 -7.40 -10.03 28.56
N PHE A 100 -6.47 -10.11 29.51
CA PHE A 100 -5.09 -9.65 29.30
C PHE A 100 -4.38 -10.44 28.20
N ILE A 101 -4.51 -11.77 28.18
CA ILE A 101 -3.96 -12.62 27.11
C ILE A 101 -4.54 -12.22 25.75
N PHE A 102 -5.85 -12.01 25.64
CA PHE A 102 -6.48 -11.60 24.38
C PHE A 102 -5.96 -10.25 23.90
N ILE A 103 -5.82 -9.28 24.80
CA ILE A 103 -5.26 -7.95 24.48
C ILE A 103 -3.81 -8.10 24.02
N CYS A 104 -2.96 -8.85 24.74
CA CYS A 104 -1.56 -9.06 24.36
C CYS A 104 -1.39 -9.76 23.00
N LEU A 105 -2.18 -10.80 22.73
CA LEU A 105 -2.20 -11.47 21.43
C LEU A 105 -2.62 -10.50 20.32
N ASN A 106 -3.61 -9.66 20.58
CA ASN A 106 -4.08 -8.66 19.63
C ASN A 106 -3.02 -7.59 19.38
N VAL A 107 -2.35 -7.09 20.43
CA VAL A 107 -1.19 -6.18 20.30
C VAL A 107 -0.14 -6.80 19.40
N TYR A 108 0.25 -8.06 19.63
CA TYR A 108 1.24 -8.74 18.78
C TYR A 108 0.80 -8.81 17.31
N LEU A 109 -0.45 -9.19 17.04
CA LEU A 109 -0.97 -9.31 15.68
C LEU A 109 -1.05 -7.96 14.95
N VAL A 110 -1.61 -6.93 15.62
CA VAL A 110 -1.75 -5.60 15.04
C VAL A 110 -0.37 -4.94 14.88
N PHE A 111 0.53 -5.11 15.86
CA PHE A 111 1.89 -4.57 15.80
C PHE A 111 2.67 -5.18 14.64
N ARG A 112 2.62 -6.51 14.48
CA ARG A 112 3.25 -7.18 13.35
C ARG A 112 2.70 -6.68 12.01
N ARG A 113 1.38 -6.54 11.87
CA ARG A 113 0.75 -6.02 10.64
C ARG A 113 1.08 -4.55 10.39
N TRP A 114 1.19 -3.74 11.43
CA TRP A 114 1.57 -2.33 11.34
C TRP A 114 3.05 -2.16 10.98
N TYR A 115 3.95 -2.86 11.68
CA TYR A 115 5.40 -2.81 11.48
C TYR A 115 5.82 -3.26 10.08
N TYR A 116 5.28 -4.39 9.60
CA TYR A 116 5.58 -4.90 8.27
C TYR A 116 4.69 -4.31 7.16
N SER A 117 3.80 -3.35 7.49
CA SER A 117 2.87 -2.74 6.54
C SER A 117 2.13 -3.77 5.67
N ILE A 118 1.64 -4.84 6.29
CA ILE A 118 1.04 -5.98 5.57
C ILE A 118 -0.26 -5.53 4.90
N ASP A 119 -0.41 -5.76 3.60
CA ASP A 119 -1.61 -5.41 2.85
C ASP A 119 -2.73 -6.43 3.08
N GLY A 120 -3.83 -5.99 3.69
CA GLY A 120 -5.00 -6.83 3.95
C GLY A 120 -5.79 -7.21 2.70
N ARG A 121 -5.67 -6.45 1.61
CA ARG A 121 -6.35 -6.76 0.33
C ARG A 121 -5.87 -8.09 -0.24
N TYR A 122 -4.57 -8.34 -0.15
CA TYR A 122 -3.96 -9.59 -0.61
C TYR A 122 -4.48 -10.79 0.17
N ASP A 123 -4.56 -10.68 1.50
CA ASP A 123 -5.09 -11.73 2.36
C ASP A 123 -6.55 -12.05 2.03
N PHE A 124 -7.38 -11.03 1.77
CA PHE A 124 -8.78 -11.19 1.36
C PHE A 124 -8.91 -11.91 0.01
N GLN A 125 -8.12 -11.50 -0.98
CA GLN A 125 -8.14 -12.12 -2.31
C GLN A 125 -7.69 -13.58 -2.26
N LYS A 126 -6.66 -13.89 -1.47
CA LYS A 126 -6.18 -15.27 -1.29
C LYS A 126 -7.17 -16.12 -0.49
N PHE A 127 -7.86 -15.53 0.48
CA PHE A 127 -8.94 -16.21 1.19
C PHE A 127 -10.08 -16.65 0.24
N LEU A 128 -10.45 -15.81 -0.72
CA LEU A 128 -11.49 -16.14 -1.72
C LEU A 128 -10.99 -17.04 -2.85
N GLY A 129 -9.71 -16.96 -3.22
CA GLY A 129 -9.15 -17.64 -4.39
C GLY A 129 -8.51 -19.00 -4.12
N VAL A 130 -8.17 -19.33 -2.87
CA VAL A 130 -7.45 -20.58 -2.55
C VAL A 130 -8.42 -21.71 -2.18
N ASN A 131 -8.29 -22.85 -2.88
CA ASN A 131 -9.10 -24.05 -2.63
C ASN A 131 -8.55 -24.94 -1.50
N LYS A 132 -7.27 -24.82 -1.14
CA LYS A 132 -6.66 -25.62 -0.08
C LYS A 132 -7.14 -25.13 1.30
N PRO A 133 -7.79 -25.97 2.13
CA PRO A 133 -8.42 -25.53 3.37
C PRO A 133 -7.42 -24.99 4.39
N GLN A 134 -6.22 -25.57 4.48
CA GLN A 134 -5.17 -25.12 5.39
C GLN A 134 -4.68 -23.70 5.08
N LEU A 135 -4.44 -23.39 3.79
CA LEU A 135 -4.06 -22.04 3.38
C LEU A 135 -5.23 -21.07 3.58
N LYS A 136 -6.46 -21.50 3.27
CA LYS A 136 -7.66 -20.67 3.46
C LYS A 136 -7.83 -20.27 4.92
N LEU A 137 -7.61 -21.19 5.86
CA LEU A 137 -7.64 -20.90 7.29
C LEU A 137 -6.54 -19.90 7.69
N HIS A 138 -5.33 -20.02 7.13
CA HIS A 138 -4.25 -19.07 7.40
C HIS A 138 -4.62 -17.64 7.02
N TYR A 139 -5.18 -17.44 5.82
CA TYR A 139 -5.64 -16.11 5.37
C TYR A 139 -6.86 -15.62 6.16
N PHE A 140 -7.76 -16.52 6.56
CA PHE A 140 -8.86 -16.18 7.45
C PHE A 140 -8.35 -15.64 8.79
N ILE A 141 -7.41 -16.35 9.43
CA ILE A 141 -6.82 -15.91 10.69
C ILE A 141 -6.09 -14.57 10.49
N ALA A 142 -5.31 -14.41 9.42
CA ALA A 142 -4.60 -13.17 9.16
C ALA A 142 -5.53 -11.94 9.03
N LEU A 143 -6.74 -12.13 8.49
CA LEU A 143 -7.70 -11.07 8.24
C LEU A 143 -8.64 -10.82 9.44
N PHE A 144 -9.18 -11.88 10.05
CA PHE A 144 -10.23 -11.77 11.07
C PHE A 144 -9.72 -11.87 12.51
N ALA A 145 -8.51 -12.37 12.76
CA ALA A 145 -8.05 -12.64 14.13
C ALA A 145 -8.06 -11.41 15.04
N SER A 146 -7.66 -10.23 14.52
CA SER A 146 -7.67 -9.01 15.32
C SER A 146 -9.09 -8.58 15.71
N ALA A 147 -10.06 -8.67 14.81
CA ALA A 147 -11.46 -8.37 15.11
C ALA A 147 -12.04 -9.38 16.13
N ILE A 148 -11.77 -10.68 15.95
CA ILE A 148 -12.22 -11.73 16.86
C ILE A 148 -11.61 -11.54 18.26
N LEU A 149 -10.29 -11.29 18.35
CA LEU A 149 -9.63 -11.05 19.64
C LEU A 149 -10.14 -9.79 20.33
N THR A 150 -10.43 -8.73 19.58
CA THR A 150 -11.01 -7.51 20.13
C THR A 150 -12.41 -7.76 20.69
N LEU A 151 -13.25 -8.51 19.97
CA LEU A 151 -14.57 -8.92 20.45
C LEU A 151 -14.47 -9.79 21.70
N LEU A 152 -13.56 -10.76 21.72
CA LEU A 152 -13.32 -11.58 22.90
C LEU A 152 -12.84 -10.74 24.08
N ALA A 153 -11.90 -9.81 23.88
CA ALA A 153 -11.46 -8.89 24.92
C ALA A 153 -12.59 -8.00 25.44
N HIS A 154 -13.54 -7.61 24.57
CA HIS A 154 -14.72 -6.83 24.95
C HIS A 154 -15.70 -7.65 25.80
N PHE A 155 -16.06 -8.87 25.38
CA PHE A 155 -17.03 -9.71 26.09
C PHE A 155 -16.50 -10.31 27.39
N PHE A 156 -15.20 -10.62 27.44
CA PHE A 156 -14.54 -11.14 28.63
C PHE A 156 -13.86 -10.03 29.46
N GLY A 157 -14.09 -8.76 29.09
CA GLY A 157 -13.58 -7.61 29.83
C GLY A 157 -14.24 -7.52 31.21
N PRO A 158 -13.48 -7.22 32.27
CA PRO A 158 -14.05 -7.13 33.60
C PRO A 158 -14.78 -5.80 33.81
N ASP A 159 -15.79 -5.84 34.66
CA ASP A 159 -16.42 -4.62 35.19
C ASP A 159 -15.46 -3.97 36.19
N LEU A 160 -14.94 -2.80 35.83
CA LEU A 160 -14.02 -2.03 36.66
C LEU A 160 -14.80 -1.05 37.54
N GLU A 161 -14.44 -0.97 38.82
CA GLU A 161 -15.08 -0.08 39.80
C GLU A 161 -14.20 1.14 40.13
N GLY A 162 -13.94 2.01 39.15
CA GLY A 162 -13.15 3.23 39.41
C GLY A 162 -13.31 4.34 38.37
N GLY A 163 -13.68 5.56 38.78
CA GLY A 163 -14.10 6.64 37.87
C GLY A 163 -13.22 6.83 36.62
N ILE A 164 -11.96 7.25 36.78
CA ILE A 164 -11.08 7.59 35.65
C ILE A 164 -10.55 6.34 34.92
N THR A 165 -10.15 5.31 35.66
CA THR A 165 -9.57 4.08 35.09
C THR A 165 -10.61 3.27 34.32
N THR A 166 -11.84 3.21 34.81
CA THR A 166 -12.98 2.59 34.11
C THR A 166 -13.36 3.39 32.88
N PHE A 167 -13.37 4.72 32.96
CA PHE A 167 -13.58 5.56 31.78
C PHE A 167 -12.53 5.31 30.70
N LEU A 168 -11.24 5.30 31.06
CA LEU A 168 -10.14 5.02 30.12
C LEU A 168 -10.22 3.61 29.54
N TYR A 169 -10.53 2.61 30.37
CA TYR A 169 -10.70 1.24 29.91
C TYR A 169 -11.89 1.12 28.95
N ASN A 170 -13.05 1.70 29.27
CA ASN A 170 -14.23 1.64 28.39
C ASN A 170 -14.02 2.42 27.09
N LEU A 171 -13.40 3.61 27.16
CA LEU A 171 -13.09 4.39 25.96
C LEU A 171 -12.13 3.63 25.04
N SER A 172 -11.03 3.11 25.59
CA SER A 172 -10.07 2.33 24.82
C SER A 172 -10.68 1.00 24.34
N ASN A 173 -11.47 0.35 25.21
CA ASN A 173 -12.61 -0.54 24.99
C ASN A 173 -13.20 -0.47 23.56
N TYR A 174 -14.10 0.50 23.44
CA TYR A 174 -14.87 0.81 22.23
C TYR A 174 -14.01 1.33 21.08
N LEU A 175 -12.93 2.06 21.36
CA LEU A 175 -12.04 2.57 20.31
C LEU A 175 -11.34 1.42 19.60
N SER A 176 -10.78 0.46 20.33
CA SER A 176 -10.16 -0.74 19.76
C SER A 176 -11.18 -1.54 18.95
N LEU A 177 -12.38 -1.75 19.49
CA LEU A 177 -13.46 -2.44 18.78
C LEU A 177 -13.80 -1.76 17.46
N SER A 178 -14.04 -0.45 17.50
CA SER A 178 -14.37 0.35 16.32
C SER A 178 -13.25 0.33 15.28
N CYS A 179 -11.99 0.52 15.70
CA CYS A 179 -10.84 0.46 14.80
C CYS A 179 -10.69 -0.93 14.17
N SER A 180 -10.84 -2.01 14.95
CA SER A 180 -10.72 -3.38 14.44
C SER A 180 -11.76 -3.68 13.36
N LEU A 181 -13.00 -3.23 13.55
CA LEU A 181 -14.09 -3.40 12.59
C LEU A 181 -13.89 -2.53 11.35
N CYS A 182 -13.47 -1.27 11.51
CA CYS A 182 -13.16 -0.39 10.39
C CYS A 182 -12.01 -0.95 9.53
N ILE A 183 -10.93 -1.44 10.15
CA ILE A 183 -9.82 -2.08 9.42
C ILE A 183 -10.34 -3.28 8.63
N LEU A 184 -11.11 -4.16 9.26
CA LEU A 184 -11.68 -5.32 8.60
C LEU A 184 -12.58 -4.93 7.41
N PHE A 185 -13.43 -3.93 7.61
CA PHE A 185 -14.35 -3.45 6.57
C PHE A 185 -13.59 -2.86 5.38
N VAL A 186 -12.59 -2.02 5.64
CA VAL A 186 -11.74 -1.42 4.59
C VAL A 186 -10.93 -2.50 3.85
N ASP A 187 -10.30 -3.44 4.57
CA ASP A 187 -9.56 -4.56 3.98
C ASP A 187 -10.48 -5.40 3.05
N CYS A 188 -11.71 -5.72 3.49
CA CYS A 188 -12.69 -6.46 2.69
C CYS A 188 -13.21 -5.66 1.49
N TYR A 189 -13.57 -4.39 1.70
CA TYR A 189 -14.15 -3.53 0.67
C TYR A 189 -13.17 -3.27 -0.48
N GLU A 190 -11.94 -2.85 -0.15
CA GLU A 190 -10.90 -2.64 -1.16
C GLU A 190 -10.42 -3.96 -1.78
N GLY A 191 -10.36 -5.04 -0.98
CA GLY A 191 -10.05 -6.37 -1.48
C GLY A 191 -11.05 -6.88 -2.51
N TYR A 192 -12.34 -6.64 -2.29
CA TYR A 192 -13.42 -6.97 -3.24
C TYR A 192 -13.37 -6.11 -4.50
N LYS A 193 -13.22 -4.79 -4.34
CA LYS A 193 -13.10 -3.85 -5.46
C LYS A 193 -11.93 -4.21 -6.37
N SER A 194 -10.77 -4.54 -5.80
CA SER A 194 -9.57 -4.89 -6.57
C SER A 194 -9.68 -6.21 -7.35
N LYS A 195 -10.70 -7.04 -7.14
CA LYS A 195 -10.93 -8.26 -7.93
C LYS A 195 -11.73 -8.01 -9.22
N ASN A 196 -12.50 -6.93 -9.26
CA ASN A 196 -13.42 -6.61 -10.35
C ASN A 196 -12.85 -5.60 -11.37
N PHE A 197 -11.58 -5.21 -11.22
CA PHE A 197 -10.79 -4.41 -12.16
C PHE A 197 -9.57 -5.22 -12.59
#